data_AF-A0A5B0IS68-F1
#
_entry.id   AF-A0A5B0IS68-F1
#
_cell.length_a   1.000
_cell.length_b   1.000
_cell.length_c   1.000
_cell.angle_alpha   90.00
_cell.angle_beta   90.00
_cell.angle_gamma   90.00
#
_symmetry.space_group_name_H-M   'P 1'
#
loop_
_entity.id
_entity.type
_entity.pdbx_description
1 polymer ?
#
loop_
_entity_poly.entity_id
_entity_poly.type
_entity_poly.pdbx_seq_one_letter_code
_entity_poly.pdbx_strand_id
1 'polypeptide(L)'
;MAPRRRDPGHRQREDPEARARRAHRPRAVARPPAGPGVTAVFEDGTVALVTGAGRGLGAEYATALAAAGATVAVHARTARAAGAVADRIRDTGGRAHPVVGDARDGRALVGDCVAALGRLDVLVVNAGGLRDRGVSRLTDDDFDEVVDVHLRGSWTACSAAWPHLRERGGAVVLTTSGAGLHGNPGQAAYAAAKAGVVGLARTLAAEGSRHGIRVNAVAPMALTSMTAEVFRDRPAQALRAADVAPVVVALALPSCPLTGEVVETGGGWASVLRWERSEGVRFTRPDGPPPAVADVAAHWGGITDLVGRPSDRPTTTADSLAAACDPFRGTTALRAGSESCH
;
A
#
# COMPACT_ATOMS: atom_id res chain seq x y z
N MET A 1 27.09 -48.66 60.04
CA MET A 1 27.65 -47.57 59.21
C MET A 1 27.62 -48.02 57.76
N ALA A 2 26.59 -47.60 57.02
CA ALA A 2 26.44 -47.80 55.57
C ALA A 2 25.71 -46.56 55.02
N PRO A 3 26.26 -45.82 54.05
CA PRO A 3 25.66 -44.55 53.64
C PRO A 3 24.53 -44.79 52.63
N ARG A 4 23.38 -44.15 52.87
CA ARG A 4 22.24 -44.08 51.95
C ARG A 4 22.67 -43.33 50.69
N ARG A 5 22.54 -43.97 49.52
CA ARG A 5 22.77 -43.35 48.21
C ARG A 5 21.69 -42.29 47.98
N ARG A 6 22.13 -41.06 47.69
CA ARG A 6 21.28 -39.95 47.22
C ARG A 6 20.97 -40.17 45.74
N ASP A 7 19.69 -40.11 45.41
CA ASP A 7 19.16 -40.13 44.05
C ASP A 7 19.48 -38.79 43.33
N PRO A 8 20.19 -38.79 42.18
CA PRO A 8 20.51 -37.56 41.49
C PRO A 8 19.44 -37.21 40.45
N GLY A 9 18.68 -36.15 40.75
CA GLY A 9 18.28 -35.18 39.72
C GLY A 9 16.98 -35.47 38.98
N HIS A 10 15.86 -35.17 39.64
CA HIS A 10 14.64 -34.74 38.95
C HIS A 10 14.94 -33.40 38.24
N ARG A 11 15.44 -33.45 36.99
CA ARG A 11 15.39 -32.28 36.10
C ARG A 11 13.94 -32.10 35.72
N GLN A 12 13.28 -31.09 36.30
CA GLN A 12 12.00 -30.61 35.77
C GLN A 12 12.22 -30.26 34.29
N ARG A 13 11.57 -30.99 33.39
CA ARG A 13 11.51 -30.63 31.98
C ARG A 13 10.70 -29.34 31.91
N GLU A 14 11.35 -28.24 31.54
CA GLU A 14 10.64 -26.99 31.24
C GLU A 14 9.63 -27.23 30.12
N ASP A 15 8.41 -26.77 30.33
CA ASP A 15 7.33 -26.79 29.35
C ASP A 15 7.74 -26.02 28.08
N PRO A 16 7.75 -26.65 26.89
CA PRO A 16 8.06 -26.01 25.62
C PRO A 16 7.22 -24.74 25.35
N GLU A 17 5.99 -24.68 25.85
CA GLU A 17 5.13 -23.50 25.71
C GLU A 17 5.58 -22.32 26.58
N ALA A 18 6.15 -22.58 27.76
CA ALA A 18 6.70 -21.54 28.63
C ALA A 18 7.95 -20.89 28.00
N ARG A 19 8.72 -21.67 27.23
CA ARG A 19 9.88 -21.19 26.46
C ARG A 19 9.45 -20.33 25.27
N ALA A 20 8.36 -20.69 24.59
CA ALA A 20 7.77 -19.90 23.50
C ALA A 20 7.20 -18.55 24.00
N ARG A 21 6.56 -18.52 25.18
CA ARG A 21 6.01 -17.28 25.77
C ARG A 21 7.09 -16.29 26.22
N ARG A 22 8.29 -16.75 26.61
CA ARG A 22 9.45 -15.88 26.91
C ARG A 22 10.14 -15.32 25.67
N ALA A 23 10.08 -16.01 24.53
CA ALA A 23 10.68 -15.56 23.27
C ALA A 23 9.89 -14.43 22.58
N HIS A 24 8.65 -14.16 23.02
CA HIS A 24 7.74 -13.20 22.39
C HIS A 24 7.37 -12.00 23.27
N ARG A 25 8.15 -11.72 24.32
CA ARG A 25 7.96 -10.48 25.10
C ARG A 25 8.52 -9.32 24.27
N PRO A 26 7.70 -8.35 23.80
CA PRO A 26 8.21 -7.22 23.03
C PRO A 26 9.22 -6.47 23.90
N ARG A 27 10.47 -6.42 23.42
CA ARG A 27 11.53 -5.64 24.06
C ARG A 27 11.09 -4.18 23.99
N ALA A 28 11.02 -3.48 25.12
CA ALA A 28 10.69 -2.06 25.14
C ALA A 28 11.72 -1.32 24.26
N VAL A 29 11.28 -0.88 23.08
CA VAL A 29 12.11 -0.09 22.16
C VAL A 29 12.16 1.30 22.77
N ALA A 30 13.33 1.71 23.25
CA ALA A 30 13.57 3.08 23.67
C ALA A 30 13.25 4.02 22.49
N ARG A 31 12.42 5.03 22.74
CA ARG A 31 12.08 6.04 21.74
C ARG A 31 13.39 6.71 21.30
N PRO A 32 13.76 6.69 20.02
CA PRO A 32 14.97 7.38 19.58
C PRO A 32 14.85 8.88 19.93
N PRO A 33 15.96 9.54 20.31
CA PRO A 33 15.95 10.98 20.51
C PRO A 33 15.46 11.66 19.23
N ALA A 34 14.62 12.69 19.37
CA ALA A 34 14.19 13.49 18.24
C ALA A 34 15.44 14.07 17.58
N GLY A 35 15.80 13.57 16.40
CA GLY A 35 16.86 14.13 15.59
C GLY A 35 16.50 15.57 15.20
N PRO A 36 17.50 16.39 14.80
CA PRO A 36 17.24 17.75 14.35
C PRO A 36 16.24 17.69 13.20
N GLY A 37 15.10 18.35 13.37
CA GLY A 37 14.01 18.35 12.41
C GLY A 37 14.49 18.91 11.08
N VAL A 38 14.79 18.03 10.12
CA VAL A 38 14.77 18.39 8.71
C VAL A 38 13.29 18.59 8.40
N THR A 39 12.81 19.82 8.54
CA THR A 39 11.50 20.21 8.04
C THR A 39 11.59 20.19 6.53
N ALA A 40 11.41 19.01 5.94
CA ALA A 40 11.23 18.88 4.51
C ALA A 40 9.90 19.58 4.17
N VAL A 41 10.01 20.74 3.54
CA VAL A 41 8.90 21.61 3.18
C VAL A 41 8.81 21.73 1.67
N PHE A 42 7.62 21.99 1.17
CA PHE A 42 7.39 22.31 -0.22
C PHE A 42 7.93 23.71 -0.54
N GLU A 43 8.37 23.89 -1.79
CA GLU A 43 8.67 25.22 -2.31
C GLU A 43 7.40 26.07 -2.35
N ASP A 44 7.56 27.38 -2.16
CA ASP A 44 6.44 28.32 -2.24
C ASP A 44 5.74 28.23 -3.60
N GLY A 45 4.40 28.24 -3.54
CA GLY A 45 3.56 28.08 -4.73
C GLY A 45 3.34 26.64 -5.18
N THR A 46 3.81 25.62 -4.45
CA THR A 46 3.42 24.23 -4.69
C THR A 46 1.92 24.04 -4.44
N VAL A 47 1.20 23.41 -5.36
CA VAL A 47 -0.24 23.11 -5.25
C VAL A 47 -0.48 21.60 -5.12
N ALA A 48 -1.26 21.23 -4.09
CA ALA A 48 -1.66 19.86 -3.84
C ALA A 48 -3.19 19.69 -3.90
N LEU A 49 -3.69 18.69 -4.63
CA LEU A 49 -5.09 18.27 -4.59
C LEU A 49 -5.23 17.00 -3.75
N VAL A 50 -6.11 17.03 -2.75
CA VAL A 50 -6.43 15.84 -1.93
C VAL A 50 -7.89 15.46 -2.13
N THR A 51 -8.16 14.29 -2.72
CA THR A 51 -9.54 13.81 -2.89
C THR A 51 -10.09 13.18 -1.62
N GLY A 52 -11.36 13.44 -1.29
CA GLY A 52 -11.99 12.91 -0.08
C GLY A 52 -11.42 13.53 1.21
N ALA A 53 -10.99 14.79 1.13
CA ALA A 53 -10.36 15.54 2.21
C ALA A 53 -11.34 16.18 3.20
N GLY A 54 -12.65 15.99 3.04
CA GLY A 54 -13.65 16.57 3.95
C GLY A 54 -13.71 15.93 5.35
N ARG A 55 -13.06 14.78 5.59
CA ARG A 55 -12.98 14.11 6.90
C ARG A 55 -11.86 13.05 6.94
N GLY A 56 -11.61 12.51 8.14
CA GLY A 56 -10.76 11.33 8.34
C GLY A 56 -9.35 11.51 7.79
N LEU A 57 -8.79 10.46 7.19
CA LEU A 57 -7.45 10.45 6.60
C LEU A 57 -7.19 11.63 5.65
N GLY A 58 -8.11 11.89 4.72
CA GLY A 58 -7.93 12.97 3.74
C GLY A 58 -7.84 14.36 4.37
N ALA A 59 -8.59 14.61 5.46
CA ALA A 59 -8.52 15.89 6.17
C ALA A 59 -7.16 16.07 6.88
N GLU A 60 -6.63 14.99 7.46
CA GLU A 60 -5.29 14.98 8.06
C GLU A 60 -4.20 15.17 6.99
N TYR A 61 -4.35 14.54 5.82
CA TYR A 61 -3.42 14.72 4.70
C TYR A 61 -3.40 16.16 4.21
N ALA A 62 -4.58 16.75 4.00
CA ALA A 62 -4.70 18.14 3.57
C ALA A 62 -4.08 19.11 4.59
N THR A 63 -4.35 18.89 5.88
CA THR A 63 -3.79 19.71 6.96
C THR A 63 -2.27 19.59 7.03
N ALA A 64 -1.73 18.36 6.94
CA ALA A 64 -0.30 18.10 7.00
C ALA A 64 0.46 18.63 5.76
N LEU A 65 -0.13 18.52 4.56
CA LEU A 65 0.44 19.11 3.33
C LEU A 65 0.49 20.63 3.43
N ALA A 66 -0.56 21.27 3.95
CA ALA A 66 -0.58 22.71 4.15
C ALA A 66 0.47 23.16 5.19
N ALA A 67 0.60 22.41 6.30
CA ALA A 67 1.64 22.65 7.31
C ALA A 67 3.07 22.48 6.75
N ALA A 68 3.23 21.65 5.72
CA ALA A 68 4.49 21.51 4.99
C ALA A 68 4.70 22.58 3.89
N GLY A 69 3.81 23.56 3.73
CA GLY A 69 3.98 24.72 2.84
C GLY A 69 3.16 24.69 1.54
N ALA A 70 2.44 23.60 1.24
CA ALA A 70 1.63 23.52 0.03
C ALA A 70 0.36 24.39 0.12
N THR A 71 -0.09 24.92 -1.02
CA THR A 71 -1.47 25.39 -1.18
C THR A 71 -2.35 24.20 -1.52
N VAL A 72 -3.38 23.93 -0.70
CA VAL A 72 -4.13 22.67 -0.79
C VAL A 72 -5.54 22.88 -1.35
N ALA A 73 -5.84 22.23 -2.47
CA ALA A 73 -7.21 22.01 -2.93
C ALA A 73 -7.84 20.86 -2.12
N VAL A 74 -8.83 21.20 -1.31
CA VAL A 74 -9.53 20.30 -0.39
C VAL A 74 -10.80 19.80 -1.07
N HIS A 75 -10.75 18.60 -1.65
CA HIS A 75 -11.93 18.04 -2.30
C HIS A 75 -12.85 17.28 -1.33
N ALA A 76 -14.14 17.57 -1.36
CA ALA A 76 -15.19 16.73 -0.77
C ALA A 76 -16.49 16.76 -1.59
N ARG A 77 -17.40 15.81 -1.34
CA ARG A 77 -18.72 15.76 -2.02
C ARG A 77 -19.62 16.96 -1.73
N THR A 78 -19.41 17.66 -0.61
CA THR A 78 -20.27 18.77 -0.20
C THR A 78 -19.43 20.00 0.13
N ALA A 79 -19.96 21.18 -0.23
CA ALA A 79 -19.34 22.46 0.07
C ALA A 79 -19.06 22.64 1.56
N ARG A 80 -19.97 22.19 2.42
CA ARG A 80 -19.78 22.23 3.87
C ARG A 80 -18.55 21.44 4.33
N ALA A 81 -18.36 20.22 3.82
CA ALA A 81 -17.26 19.36 4.24
C ALA A 81 -15.90 19.86 3.70
N ALA A 82 -15.86 20.30 2.44
CA ALA A 82 -14.66 20.88 1.84
C ALA A 82 -14.29 22.22 2.52
N GLY A 83 -15.28 23.11 2.68
CA GLY A 83 -15.12 24.41 3.31
C GLY A 83 -14.62 24.32 4.75
N ALA A 84 -15.22 23.47 5.58
CA ALA A 84 -14.83 23.35 6.99
C ALA A 84 -13.37 22.90 7.21
N VAL A 85 -12.81 22.11 6.30
CA VAL A 85 -11.38 21.72 6.37
C VAL A 85 -10.50 22.81 5.76
N ALA A 86 -10.91 23.44 4.66
CA ALA A 86 -10.18 24.56 4.06
C ALA A 86 -10.09 25.76 5.02
N ASP A 87 -11.17 26.11 5.71
CA ASP A 87 -11.23 27.19 6.70
C ASP A 87 -10.28 26.89 7.86
N ARG A 88 -10.31 25.67 8.41
CA ARG A 88 -9.39 25.25 9.46
C ARG A 88 -7.91 25.38 9.06
N ILE A 89 -7.57 25.02 7.82
CA ILE A 89 -6.21 25.19 7.30
C ILE A 89 -5.84 26.68 7.29
N ARG A 90 -6.73 27.55 6.81
CA ARG A 90 -6.51 29.01 6.78
C ARG A 90 -6.40 29.61 8.17
N ASP A 91 -7.21 29.16 9.13
CA ASP A 91 -7.16 29.61 10.53
C ASP A 91 -5.81 29.31 11.20
N THR A 92 -5.11 28.27 10.72
CA THR A 92 -3.73 27.93 11.15
C THR A 92 -2.63 28.61 10.33
N GLY A 93 -2.98 29.54 9.43
CA GLY A 93 -2.04 30.28 8.58
C GLY A 93 -1.66 29.58 7.27
N GLY A 94 -2.25 28.41 6.97
CA GLY A 94 -2.05 27.70 5.71
C GLY A 94 -2.88 28.25 4.56
N ARG A 95 -2.67 27.73 3.35
CA ARG A 95 -3.42 28.11 2.14
C ARG A 95 -4.27 26.95 1.66
N ALA A 96 -5.59 27.17 1.53
CA ALA A 96 -6.49 26.13 1.06
C ALA A 96 -7.67 26.67 0.22
N HIS A 97 -8.11 25.88 -0.75
CA HIS A 97 -9.26 26.13 -1.60
C HIS A 97 -10.20 24.93 -1.60
N PRO A 98 -11.51 25.09 -1.35
CA PRO A 98 -12.46 23.98 -1.38
C PRO A 98 -12.78 23.59 -2.82
N VAL A 99 -12.76 22.28 -3.12
CA VAL A 99 -13.24 21.72 -4.39
C VAL A 99 -14.42 20.81 -4.09
N VAL A 100 -15.52 20.95 -4.84
CA VAL A 100 -16.77 20.23 -4.56
C VAL A 100 -17.16 19.40 -5.77
N GLY A 101 -17.31 18.10 -5.60
CA GLY A 101 -17.69 17.23 -6.71
C GLY A 101 -17.77 15.76 -6.34
N ASP A 102 -18.03 14.92 -7.33
CA ASP A 102 -17.99 13.47 -7.18
C ASP A 102 -16.58 12.94 -7.48
N ALA A 103 -16.08 12.05 -6.62
CA ALA A 103 -14.79 11.39 -6.82
C ALA A 103 -14.73 10.51 -8.08
N ARG A 104 -15.90 10.07 -8.59
CA ARG A 104 -16.01 9.33 -9.85
C ARG A 104 -15.62 10.16 -11.07
N ASP A 105 -15.72 11.49 -10.98
CA ASP A 105 -15.26 12.42 -12.01
C ASP A 105 -13.98 13.13 -11.58
N GLY A 106 -12.88 12.38 -11.53
CA GLY A 106 -11.57 12.94 -11.20
C GLY A 106 -11.11 14.04 -12.16
N ARG A 107 -11.66 14.10 -13.38
CA ARG A 107 -11.30 15.14 -14.37
C ARG A 107 -11.84 16.49 -13.97
N ALA A 108 -13.11 16.55 -13.57
CA ALA A 108 -13.72 17.78 -13.06
C ALA A 108 -12.95 18.31 -11.84
N LEU A 109 -12.60 17.42 -10.90
CA LEU A 109 -11.88 17.82 -9.68
C LEU A 109 -10.50 18.43 -9.96
N VAL A 110 -9.75 17.86 -10.90
CA VAL A 110 -8.45 18.41 -11.33
C VAL A 110 -8.65 19.73 -12.09
N GLY A 111 -9.65 19.80 -12.97
CA GLY A 111 -10.01 21.01 -13.70
C GLY A 111 -10.30 22.17 -12.77
N ASP A 112 -11.14 21.96 -11.75
CA ASP A 112 -11.48 22.97 -10.74
C ASP A 112 -10.24 23.42 -9.94
N CYS A 113 -9.39 22.46 -9.53
CA CYS A 113 -8.15 22.77 -8.84
C CYS A 113 -7.24 23.68 -9.68
N VAL A 114 -7.03 23.33 -10.95
CA VAL A 114 -6.16 24.10 -11.85
C VAL A 114 -6.78 25.44 -12.20
N ALA A 115 -8.09 25.52 -12.42
CA ALA A 115 -8.79 26.77 -12.68
C ALA A 115 -8.69 27.74 -11.49
N ALA A 116 -8.78 27.23 -10.26
CA ALA A 116 -8.72 28.05 -9.04
C ALA A 116 -7.30 28.43 -8.62
N LEU A 117 -6.32 27.54 -8.81
CA LEU A 117 -4.97 27.66 -8.24
C LEU A 117 -3.87 27.80 -9.29
N GLY A 118 -4.20 27.70 -10.58
CA GLY A 118 -3.31 27.92 -11.72
C GLY A 118 -2.34 26.78 -12.04
N ARG A 119 -2.21 25.76 -11.17
CA ARG A 119 -1.30 24.63 -11.35
C ARG A 119 -1.70 23.42 -10.47
N LEU A 120 -1.03 22.30 -10.69
CA LEU A 120 -1.10 21.10 -9.85
C LEU A 120 0.27 20.40 -9.85
N ASP A 121 0.82 20.15 -8.66
CA ASP A 121 2.14 19.52 -8.48
C ASP A 121 2.06 18.21 -7.69
N VAL A 122 1.09 18.11 -6.78
CA VAL A 122 0.86 16.94 -5.93
C VAL A 122 -0.59 16.49 -6.03
N LEU A 123 -0.82 15.22 -6.35
CA LEU A 123 -2.15 14.61 -6.33
C LEU A 123 -2.20 13.49 -5.29
N VAL A 124 -3.05 13.63 -4.27
CA VAL A 124 -3.36 12.56 -3.32
C VAL A 124 -4.77 12.04 -3.59
N VAL A 125 -4.86 10.83 -4.16
CA VAL A 125 -6.14 10.18 -4.43
C VAL A 125 -6.54 9.30 -3.25
N ASN A 126 -7.43 9.82 -2.41
CA ASN A 126 -7.87 9.19 -1.16
C ASN A 126 -9.39 8.95 -1.09
N ALA A 127 -10.20 9.61 -1.94
CA ALA A 127 -11.64 9.45 -1.92
C ALA A 127 -12.08 7.98 -2.02
N GLY A 128 -13.16 7.64 -1.31
CA GLY A 128 -13.58 6.25 -1.16
C GLY A 128 -14.91 6.04 -0.46
N GLY A 129 -15.46 4.84 -0.61
CA GLY A 129 -16.67 4.35 0.01
C GLY A 129 -16.66 2.83 0.15
N LEU A 130 -17.59 2.26 0.92
CA LEU A 130 -17.70 0.80 1.08
C LEU A 130 -19.08 0.31 0.64
N ARG A 131 -19.10 -0.90 0.05
CA ARG A 131 -20.29 -1.71 -0.25
C ARG A 131 -19.98 -3.16 0.13
N ASP A 132 -19.70 -3.38 1.40
CA ASP A 132 -19.27 -4.69 1.87
C ASP A 132 -20.44 -5.69 1.84
N ARG A 133 -20.26 -6.76 1.04
CA ARG A 133 -21.21 -7.83 0.80
C ARG A 133 -20.44 -9.13 0.59
N GLY A 134 -20.92 -10.22 1.20
CA GLY A 134 -20.49 -11.56 0.81
C GLY A 134 -20.80 -11.80 -0.68
N VAL A 135 -19.97 -12.58 -1.38
CA VAL A 135 -20.04 -12.76 -2.84
C VAL A 135 -21.45 -13.14 -3.32
N SER A 136 -22.17 -13.97 -2.57
CA SER A 136 -23.54 -14.38 -2.90
C SER A 136 -24.60 -13.27 -2.84
N ARG A 137 -24.26 -12.10 -2.27
CA ARG A 137 -25.15 -10.93 -2.10
C ARG A 137 -24.56 -9.67 -2.71
N LEU A 138 -23.38 -9.76 -3.33
CA LEU A 138 -22.76 -8.62 -4.00
C LEU A 138 -23.44 -8.46 -5.35
N THR A 139 -24.11 -7.32 -5.55
CA THR A 139 -24.76 -6.99 -6.82
C THR A 139 -23.74 -6.37 -7.78
N ASP A 140 -24.05 -6.38 -9.08
CA ASP A 140 -23.22 -5.70 -10.08
C ASP A 140 -23.15 -4.19 -9.81
N ASP A 141 -24.27 -3.56 -9.42
CA ASP A 141 -24.30 -2.14 -9.04
C ASP A 141 -23.41 -1.84 -7.83
N ASP A 142 -23.41 -2.69 -6.80
CA ASP A 142 -22.50 -2.56 -5.65
C ASP A 142 -21.03 -2.67 -6.09
N PHE A 143 -20.74 -3.60 -7.00
CA PHE A 143 -19.39 -3.81 -7.54
C PHE A 143 -18.93 -2.60 -8.35
N ASP A 144 -19.75 -2.15 -9.29
CA ASP A 144 -19.48 -1.02 -10.18
C ASP A 144 -19.34 0.27 -9.39
N GLU A 145 -20.17 0.53 -8.37
CA GLU A 145 -20.05 1.74 -7.55
C GLU A 145 -18.67 1.79 -6.85
N VAL A 146 -18.21 0.67 -6.30
CA VAL A 146 -16.90 0.59 -5.62
C VAL A 146 -15.76 0.75 -6.62
N VAL A 147 -15.83 0.07 -7.77
CA VAL A 147 -14.80 0.17 -8.82
C VAL A 147 -14.75 1.58 -9.40
N ASP A 148 -15.90 2.21 -9.63
CA ASP A 148 -15.99 3.55 -10.19
C ASP A 148 -15.39 4.60 -9.27
N VAL A 149 -15.71 4.56 -7.98
CA VAL A 149 -15.16 5.53 -7.02
C VAL A 149 -13.65 5.33 -6.84
N HIS A 150 -13.21 4.07 -6.70
CA HIS A 150 -11.84 3.79 -6.27
C HIS A 150 -10.84 3.65 -7.38
N LEU A 151 -11.17 2.92 -8.45
CA LEU A 151 -10.25 2.63 -9.53
C LEU A 151 -10.44 3.62 -10.69
N ARG A 152 -11.67 3.76 -11.18
CA ARG A 152 -11.98 4.68 -12.29
C ARG A 152 -11.78 6.15 -11.89
N GLY A 153 -12.21 6.52 -10.68
CA GLY A 153 -11.94 7.84 -10.09
C GLY A 153 -10.45 8.14 -9.97
N SER A 154 -9.65 7.15 -9.53
CA SER A 154 -8.18 7.29 -9.49
C SER A 154 -7.59 7.49 -10.88
N TRP A 155 -7.98 6.66 -11.84
CA TRP A 155 -7.51 6.79 -13.22
C TRP A 155 -7.86 8.16 -13.82
N THR A 156 -9.12 8.60 -13.69
CA THR A 156 -9.57 9.87 -14.28
C THR A 156 -8.87 11.07 -13.66
N ALA A 157 -8.65 11.07 -12.34
CA ALA A 157 -7.87 12.10 -11.65
C ALA A 157 -6.40 12.10 -12.12
N CYS A 158 -5.73 10.94 -12.15
CA CYS A 158 -4.36 10.83 -12.64
C CYS A 158 -4.23 11.28 -14.09
N SER A 159 -5.15 10.83 -14.96
CA SER A 159 -5.16 11.16 -16.38
C SER A 159 -5.34 12.67 -16.61
N ALA A 160 -6.20 13.33 -15.82
CA ALA A 160 -6.36 14.79 -15.90
C ALA A 160 -5.18 15.56 -15.31
N ALA A 161 -4.55 15.06 -14.24
CA ALA A 161 -3.37 15.67 -13.65
C ALA A 161 -2.12 15.52 -14.54
N TRP A 162 -2.06 14.45 -15.34
CA TRP A 162 -0.85 14.04 -16.06
C TRP A 162 -0.21 15.15 -16.92
N PRO A 163 -0.96 15.92 -17.74
CA PRO A 163 -0.36 16.98 -18.53
C PRO A 163 0.34 18.05 -17.68
N HIS A 164 -0.24 18.39 -16.52
CA HIS A 164 0.30 19.39 -15.60
C HIS A 164 1.58 18.91 -14.90
N LEU A 165 1.62 17.63 -14.52
CA LEU A 165 2.79 17.00 -13.89
C LEU A 165 3.91 16.77 -14.90
N ARG A 166 3.59 16.44 -16.15
CA ARG A 166 4.57 16.11 -17.20
C ARG A 166 5.50 17.28 -17.54
N GLU A 167 5.01 18.50 -17.38
CA GLU A 167 5.77 19.72 -17.66
C GLU A 167 6.79 20.07 -16.57
N ARG A 168 6.53 19.68 -15.32
CA ARG A 168 7.24 20.22 -14.13
C ARG A 168 7.78 19.15 -13.19
N GLY A 169 7.46 17.88 -13.44
CA GLY A 169 7.55 16.83 -12.44
C GLY A 169 6.46 16.96 -11.37
N GLY A 170 6.53 16.10 -10.37
CA GLY A 170 5.59 16.14 -9.24
C GLY A 170 5.38 14.79 -8.59
N ALA A 171 4.33 14.68 -7.79
CA ALA A 171 4.04 13.47 -7.03
C ALA A 171 2.57 13.08 -7.10
N VAL A 172 2.33 11.77 -7.21
CA VAL A 172 1.01 11.18 -7.04
C VAL A 172 1.07 10.14 -5.92
N VAL A 173 0.16 10.24 -4.96
CA VAL A 173 -0.04 9.26 -3.90
C VAL A 173 -1.43 8.64 -4.05
N LEU A 174 -1.47 7.37 -4.42
CA LEU A 174 -2.71 6.62 -4.57
C LEU A 174 -3.02 5.82 -3.30
N THR A 175 -4.30 5.65 -2.96
CA THR A 175 -4.68 4.89 -1.76
C THR A 175 -5.12 3.47 -2.10
N THR A 176 -4.28 2.49 -1.79
CA THR A 176 -4.65 1.06 -1.74
C THR A 176 -5.16 0.69 -0.33
N SER A 177 -5.14 -0.59 0.06
CA SER A 177 -5.51 -1.05 1.40
C SER A 177 -5.00 -2.45 1.66
N GLY A 178 -4.97 -2.88 2.93
CA GLY A 178 -4.71 -4.28 3.28
C GLY A 178 -5.65 -5.27 2.59
N ALA A 179 -6.92 -4.93 2.39
CA ALA A 179 -7.86 -5.78 1.65
C ALA A 179 -7.47 -5.95 0.17
N GLY A 180 -6.88 -4.92 -0.45
CA GLY A 180 -6.36 -5.01 -1.82
C GLY A 180 -5.05 -5.79 -1.93
N LEU A 181 -4.26 -5.84 -0.85
CA LEU A 181 -2.97 -6.53 -0.81
C LEU A 181 -3.11 -8.01 -0.45
N HIS A 182 -4.02 -8.32 0.49
CA HIS A 182 -4.10 -9.62 1.15
C HIS A 182 -5.47 -10.30 0.97
N GLY A 183 -6.46 -9.61 0.41
CA GLY A 183 -7.86 -10.01 0.42
C GLY A 183 -8.54 -9.74 1.77
N ASN A 184 -9.86 -9.64 1.77
CA ASN A 184 -10.66 -9.61 3.00
C ASN A 184 -12.07 -10.17 2.73
N PRO A 185 -12.58 -11.11 3.54
CA PRO A 185 -13.93 -11.64 3.37
C PRO A 185 -15.00 -10.53 3.33
N GLY A 186 -15.94 -10.63 2.38
CA GLY A 186 -17.01 -9.64 2.20
C GLY A 186 -16.61 -8.37 1.44
N GLN A 187 -15.37 -8.28 0.95
CA GLN A 187 -14.85 -7.09 0.28
C GLN A 187 -14.36 -7.35 -1.14
N ALA A 188 -14.99 -8.25 -1.91
CA ALA A 188 -14.50 -8.64 -3.24
C ALA A 188 -14.32 -7.43 -4.20
N ALA A 189 -15.33 -6.57 -4.32
CA ALA A 189 -15.25 -5.35 -5.15
C ALA A 189 -14.16 -4.39 -4.66
N TYR A 190 -14.08 -4.18 -3.34
CA TYR A 190 -13.13 -3.24 -2.74
C TYR A 190 -11.69 -3.76 -2.87
N ALA A 191 -11.45 -5.04 -2.60
CA ALA A 191 -10.17 -5.70 -2.79
C ALA A 191 -9.73 -5.62 -4.26
N ALA A 192 -10.62 -5.93 -5.21
CA ALA A 192 -10.34 -5.82 -6.64
C ALA A 192 -9.95 -4.38 -7.04
N ALA A 193 -10.73 -3.39 -6.64
CA ALA A 193 -10.44 -1.99 -6.94
C ALA A 193 -9.10 -1.54 -6.34
N LYS A 194 -8.83 -1.88 -5.08
CA LYS A 194 -7.60 -1.49 -4.36
C LYS A 194 -6.35 -2.24 -4.85
N ALA A 195 -6.49 -3.48 -5.29
CA ALA A 195 -5.42 -4.19 -6.00
C ALA A 195 -5.14 -3.56 -7.37
N GLY A 196 -6.18 -3.17 -8.11
CA GLY A 196 -6.06 -2.44 -9.38
C GLY A 196 -5.30 -1.13 -9.25
N VAL A 197 -5.49 -0.40 -8.13
CA VAL A 197 -4.74 0.82 -7.81
C VAL A 197 -3.23 0.56 -7.69
N VAL A 198 -2.80 -0.61 -7.19
CA VAL A 198 -1.37 -0.97 -7.13
C VAL A 198 -0.80 -1.14 -8.54
N GLY A 199 -1.54 -1.79 -9.44
CA GLY A 199 -1.16 -1.90 -10.85
C GLY A 199 -1.06 -0.52 -11.52
N LEU A 200 -2.05 0.33 -11.30
CA LEU A 200 -2.06 1.70 -11.81
C LEU A 200 -0.85 2.50 -11.31
N ALA A 201 -0.54 2.44 -10.01
CA ALA A 201 0.60 3.15 -9.42
C ALA A 201 1.93 2.76 -10.07
N ARG A 202 2.17 1.46 -10.25
CA ARG A 202 3.41 0.94 -10.84
C ARG A 202 3.57 1.34 -12.30
N THR A 203 2.52 1.25 -13.10
CA THR A 203 2.56 1.66 -14.51
C THR A 203 2.82 3.17 -14.64
N LEU A 204 2.08 4.00 -13.90
CA LEU A 204 2.28 5.45 -13.94
C LEU A 204 3.66 5.85 -13.41
N ALA A 205 4.21 5.17 -12.39
CA ALA A 205 5.57 5.42 -11.92
C ALA A 205 6.60 5.18 -13.02
N ALA A 206 6.48 4.08 -13.77
CA ALA A 206 7.37 3.77 -14.88
C ALA A 206 7.27 4.80 -16.01
N GLU A 207 6.05 5.16 -16.43
CA GLU A 207 5.81 6.16 -17.49
C GLU A 207 6.23 7.58 -17.10
N GLY A 208 6.08 7.92 -15.82
CA GLY A 208 6.36 9.24 -15.26
C GLY A 208 7.83 9.50 -14.97
N SER A 209 8.66 8.45 -14.85
CA SER A 209 10.06 8.53 -14.44
C SER A 209 10.88 9.55 -15.25
N ARG A 210 10.80 9.50 -16.58
CA ARG A 210 11.51 10.43 -17.49
C ARG A 210 11.04 11.89 -17.39
N HIS A 211 9.90 12.12 -16.76
CA HIS A 211 9.28 13.43 -16.58
C HIS A 211 9.44 13.95 -15.14
N GLY A 212 10.20 13.26 -14.28
CA GLY A 212 10.32 13.63 -12.86
C GLY A 212 9.03 13.44 -12.07
N ILE A 213 8.10 12.62 -12.55
CA ILE A 213 6.86 12.29 -11.85
C ILE A 213 7.10 11.04 -11.00
N ARG A 214 6.83 11.15 -9.70
CA ARG A 214 6.86 10.02 -8.77
C ARG A 214 5.45 9.56 -8.46
N VAL A 215 5.19 8.26 -8.52
CA VAL A 215 3.87 7.71 -8.18
C VAL A 215 4.04 6.58 -7.18
N ASN A 216 3.42 6.69 -6.01
CA ASN A 216 3.47 5.65 -4.98
C ASN A 216 2.04 5.32 -4.52
N ALA A 217 1.86 4.13 -3.97
CA ALA A 217 0.61 3.74 -3.32
C ALA A 217 0.81 3.65 -1.81
N VAL A 218 -0.19 4.10 -1.05
CA VAL A 218 -0.24 3.95 0.41
C VAL A 218 -1.37 2.99 0.80
N ALA A 219 -1.10 2.06 1.69
CA ALA A 219 -2.06 1.18 2.35
C ALA A 219 -2.22 1.62 3.81
N PRO A 220 -3.14 2.56 4.09
CA PRO A 220 -3.27 3.14 5.42
C PRO A 220 -4.05 2.21 6.35
N MET A 221 -3.61 2.17 7.62
CA MET A 221 -4.32 1.58 8.75
C MET A 221 -4.65 2.70 9.75
N ALA A 222 -5.91 3.12 9.75
CA ALA A 222 -6.41 4.11 10.69
C ALA A 222 -7.84 3.80 11.08
N LEU A 223 -8.21 4.12 12.30
CA LEU A 223 -9.58 4.04 12.77
C LEU A 223 -10.34 5.30 12.30
N THR A 224 -11.33 5.08 11.46
CA THR A 224 -12.19 6.10 10.87
C THR A 224 -13.63 5.62 10.87
N SER A 225 -14.58 6.45 10.46
CA SER A 225 -15.96 6.01 10.19
C SER A 225 -16.04 4.80 9.25
N MET A 226 -15.07 4.64 8.34
CA MET A 226 -15.04 3.55 7.36
C MET A 226 -14.53 2.22 7.97
N THR A 227 -13.67 2.29 8.97
CA THR A 227 -12.92 1.12 9.49
C THR A 227 -13.30 0.76 10.94
N ALA A 228 -14.27 1.47 11.52
CA ALA A 228 -14.70 1.30 12.90
C ALA A 228 -15.13 -0.14 13.23
N GLU A 229 -15.81 -0.82 12.31
CA GLU A 229 -16.24 -2.20 12.50
C GLU A 229 -15.05 -3.18 12.45
N VAL A 230 -14.18 -3.03 11.45
CA VAL A 230 -13.00 -3.90 11.25
C VAL A 230 -11.99 -3.78 12.39
N PHE A 231 -11.86 -2.59 12.99
CA PHE A 231 -10.89 -2.32 14.05
C PHE A 231 -11.52 -2.21 15.44
N ARG A 232 -12.74 -2.71 15.65
CA ARG A 232 -13.48 -2.56 16.91
C ARG A 232 -12.72 -3.03 18.17
N ASP A 233 -11.86 -4.04 18.02
CA ASP A 233 -11.08 -4.63 19.13
C ASP A 233 -9.69 -4.01 19.28
N ARG A 234 -9.36 -3.00 18.47
CA ARG A 234 -8.07 -2.28 18.55
C ARG A 234 -8.25 -1.00 19.36
N PRO A 235 -7.31 -0.66 20.27
CA PRO A 235 -7.39 0.60 21.00
C PRO A 235 -7.29 1.77 20.01
N ALA A 236 -8.24 2.71 20.06
CA ALA A 236 -8.31 3.84 19.13
C ALA A 236 -7.03 4.70 19.11
N GLN A 237 -6.32 4.74 20.24
CA GLN A 237 -5.03 5.44 20.39
C GLN A 237 -3.91 4.83 19.54
N ALA A 238 -4.04 3.56 19.12
CA ALA A 238 -3.01 2.86 18.36
C ALA A 238 -3.11 3.06 16.84
N LEU A 239 -4.22 3.59 16.31
CA LEU A 239 -4.46 3.73 14.87
C LEU A 239 -5.05 5.09 14.52
N ARG A 240 -4.37 6.18 14.90
CA ARG A 240 -4.86 7.54 14.64
C ARG A 240 -4.61 7.91 13.19
N ALA A 241 -5.55 8.61 12.56
CA ALA A 241 -5.38 9.12 11.20
C ALA A 241 -4.14 10.04 11.07
N ALA A 242 -3.86 10.83 12.12
CA ALA A 242 -2.69 11.69 12.21
C ALA A 242 -1.35 10.92 12.16
N ASP A 243 -1.32 9.63 12.49
CA ASP A 243 -0.10 8.81 12.42
C ASP A 243 0.24 8.39 10.97
N VAL A 244 -0.70 8.53 10.04
CA VAL A 244 -0.53 8.18 8.62
C VAL A 244 -0.11 9.38 7.77
N ALA A 245 -0.61 10.58 8.11
CA ALA A 245 -0.38 11.79 7.32
C ALA A 245 1.10 12.12 7.06
N PRO A 246 2.03 11.98 8.03
CA PRO A 246 3.45 12.23 7.78
C PRO A 246 4.05 11.36 6.67
N VAL A 247 3.61 10.10 6.56
CA VAL A 247 4.07 9.19 5.49
C VAL A 247 3.57 9.64 4.13
N VAL A 248 2.29 10.06 4.04
CA VAL A 248 1.73 10.60 2.79
C VAL A 248 2.44 11.88 2.36
N VAL A 249 2.74 12.78 3.30
CA VAL A 249 3.52 13.99 3.02
C VAL A 249 4.94 13.63 2.57
N ALA A 250 5.61 12.69 3.23
CA ALA A 250 6.94 12.21 2.85
C ALA A 250 6.97 11.58 1.45
N LEU A 251 5.89 10.90 1.03
CA LEU A 251 5.75 10.38 -0.33
C LEU A 251 5.50 11.49 -1.37
N ALA A 252 4.86 12.58 -0.98
CA ALA A 252 4.59 13.72 -1.85
C ALA A 252 5.80 14.66 -2.02
N LEU A 253 6.62 14.82 -0.98
CA LEU A 253 7.75 15.76 -0.97
C LEU A 253 8.80 15.47 -2.06
N PRO A 254 9.40 16.49 -2.69
CA PRO A 254 10.43 16.31 -3.72
C PRO A 254 11.64 15.47 -3.29
N SER A 255 11.97 15.48 -1.99
CA SER A 255 13.06 14.70 -1.41
C SER A 255 12.78 13.20 -1.29
N CYS A 256 11.56 12.75 -1.60
CA CYS A 256 11.20 11.34 -1.54
C CYS A 256 12.01 10.52 -2.57
N PRO A 257 12.74 9.48 -2.15
CA PRO A 257 13.48 8.63 -3.08
C PRO A 257 12.59 7.59 -3.78
N LEU A 258 11.33 7.45 -3.35
CA LEU A 258 10.46 6.35 -3.78
C LEU A 258 9.63 6.73 -5.01
N THR A 259 9.51 5.78 -5.93
CA THR A 259 8.53 5.76 -7.01
C THR A 259 8.20 4.31 -7.35
N GLY A 260 6.95 4.01 -7.64
CA GLY A 260 6.45 2.67 -7.94
C GLY A 260 6.23 1.79 -6.71
N GLU A 261 6.39 2.34 -5.50
CA GLU A 261 6.37 1.56 -4.26
C GLU A 261 4.98 1.53 -3.61
N VAL A 262 4.74 0.48 -2.83
CA VAL A 262 3.57 0.34 -1.96
C VAL A 262 4.01 0.46 -0.51
N VAL A 263 3.48 1.44 0.20
CA VAL A 263 3.80 1.69 1.62
C VAL A 263 2.60 1.38 2.50
N GLU A 264 2.68 0.35 3.34
CA GLU A 264 1.76 0.17 4.45
C GLU A 264 2.14 1.09 5.62
N THR A 265 1.16 1.67 6.30
CA THR A 265 1.43 2.53 7.45
C THR A 265 0.23 2.67 8.39
N GLY A 266 0.51 2.79 9.69
CA GLY A 266 -0.46 3.05 10.76
C GLY A 266 0.21 2.97 12.13
N GLY A 267 -0.34 3.66 13.13
CA GLY A 267 0.14 3.59 14.52
C GLY A 267 1.60 3.99 14.72
N GLY A 268 2.13 4.89 13.89
CA GLY A 268 3.53 5.33 13.93
C GLY A 268 4.52 4.38 13.24
N TRP A 269 4.03 3.35 12.56
CA TRP A 269 4.83 2.42 11.75
C TRP A 269 4.59 2.63 10.25
N ALA A 270 5.62 2.35 9.45
CA ALA A 270 5.53 2.29 8.00
C ALA A 270 6.47 1.21 7.43
N SER A 271 6.09 0.58 6.33
CA SER A 271 6.92 -0.40 5.62
C SER A 271 6.60 -0.42 4.13
N VAL A 272 7.62 -0.67 3.31
CA VAL A 272 7.45 -0.96 1.87
C VAL A 272 7.10 -2.44 1.68
N LEU A 273 6.20 -2.74 0.75
CA LEU A 273 5.89 -4.08 0.28
C LEU A 273 6.41 -4.30 -1.13
N ARG A 274 6.92 -5.52 -1.38
CA ARG A 274 7.40 -5.97 -2.68
C ARG A 274 6.99 -7.41 -2.96
N TRP A 275 7.05 -7.81 -4.22
CA TRP A 275 6.86 -9.20 -4.61
C TRP A 275 8.11 -10.04 -4.35
N GLU A 276 7.88 -11.27 -3.95
CA GLU A 276 8.86 -12.35 -3.91
C GLU A 276 8.32 -13.50 -4.74
N ARG A 277 9.21 -14.18 -5.47
CA ARG A 277 8.86 -15.30 -6.35
C ARG A 277 9.83 -16.44 -6.10
N SER A 278 9.32 -17.66 -6.03
CA SER A 278 10.12 -18.88 -5.88
C SER A 278 11.02 -19.12 -7.10
N GLU A 279 12.02 -19.99 -6.94
CA GLU A 279 12.82 -20.44 -8.08
C GLU A 279 11.95 -21.09 -9.17
N GLY A 280 10.91 -21.82 -8.75
CA GLY A 280 10.01 -22.58 -9.61
C GLY A 280 10.61 -23.92 -10.05
N VAL A 281 9.96 -24.56 -11.04
CA VAL A 281 10.37 -25.84 -11.62
C VAL A 281 10.41 -25.71 -13.14
N ARG A 282 11.50 -26.17 -13.75
CA ARG A 282 11.59 -26.32 -15.21
C ARG A 282 11.20 -27.73 -15.58
N PHE A 283 10.00 -27.90 -16.13
CA PHE A 283 9.49 -29.21 -16.52
C PHE A 283 10.06 -29.73 -17.84
N THR A 284 10.20 -28.85 -18.82
CA THR A 284 10.66 -29.20 -20.17
C THR A 284 11.68 -28.17 -20.66
N ARG A 285 12.50 -28.58 -21.65
CA ARG A 285 13.40 -27.67 -22.34
C ARG A 285 12.58 -26.68 -23.20
N PRO A 286 13.13 -25.50 -23.56
CA PRO A 286 12.44 -24.54 -24.41
C PRO A 286 11.84 -25.13 -25.71
N ASP A 287 12.53 -26.10 -26.32
CA ASP A 287 12.07 -26.79 -27.55
C ASP A 287 11.42 -28.16 -27.28
N GLY A 288 11.14 -28.48 -26.02
CA GLY A 288 10.53 -29.75 -25.62
C GLY A 288 9.00 -29.75 -25.79
N PRO A 289 8.35 -30.92 -25.64
CA PRO A 289 6.89 -30.97 -25.56
C PRO A 289 6.40 -30.14 -24.34
N PRO A 290 5.12 -29.75 -24.31
CA PRO A 290 4.51 -29.18 -23.11
C PRO A 290 4.61 -30.15 -21.91
N PRO A 291 4.67 -29.63 -20.66
CA PRO A 291 4.67 -30.49 -19.48
C PRO A 291 3.37 -31.27 -19.34
N ALA A 292 3.45 -32.53 -18.93
CA ALA A 292 2.25 -33.30 -18.58
C ALA A 292 1.67 -32.77 -17.27
N VAL A 293 0.33 -32.76 -17.17
CA VAL A 293 -0.38 -32.31 -15.95
C VAL A 293 0.06 -33.12 -14.71
N ALA A 294 0.29 -34.42 -14.88
CA ALA A 294 0.77 -35.29 -13.81
C ALA A 294 2.15 -34.87 -13.29
N ASP A 295 3.06 -34.46 -14.17
CA ASP A 295 4.39 -33.97 -13.78
C ASP A 295 4.28 -32.68 -12.99
N VAL A 296 3.42 -31.74 -13.42
CA VAL A 296 3.19 -30.49 -12.68
C VAL A 296 2.65 -30.78 -11.28
N ALA A 297 1.64 -31.65 -11.18
CA ALA A 297 1.03 -32.02 -9.90
C ALA A 297 2.03 -32.69 -8.95
N ALA A 298 2.90 -33.55 -9.47
CA ALA A 298 3.93 -34.22 -8.67
C ALA A 298 4.99 -33.26 -8.10
N HIS A 299 5.16 -32.08 -8.71
CA HIS A 299 6.21 -31.12 -8.33
C HIS A 299 5.69 -29.80 -7.77
N TRP A 300 4.44 -29.75 -7.27
CA TRP A 300 3.90 -28.53 -6.64
C TRP A 300 4.79 -27.99 -5.53
N GLY A 301 5.40 -28.87 -4.74
CA GLY A 301 6.33 -28.48 -3.68
C GLY A 301 7.47 -27.60 -4.18
N GLY A 302 8.06 -27.93 -5.34
CA GLY A 302 9.13 -27.12 -5.94
C GLY A 302 8.66 -25.79 -6.51
N ILE A 303 7.39 -25.69 -6.91
CA ILE A 303 6.79 -24.43 -7.40
C ILE A 303 6.51 -23.50 -6.21
N THR A 304 6.04 -24.03 -5.08
CA THR A 304 5.61 -23.24 -3.93
C THR A 304 6.71 -22.99 -2.90
N ASP A 305 7.90 -23.56 -3.08
CA ASP A 305 9.01 -23.41 -2.13
C ASP A 305 9.64 -22.02 -2.21
N LEU A 306 9.30 -21.18 -1.22
CA LEU A 306 9.85 -19.83 -1.02
C LEU A 306 10.95 -19.78 0.06
N VAL A 307 11.24 -20.90 0.75
CA VAL A 307 12.09 -20.90 1.95
C VAL A 307 13.28 -21.85 1.81
N GLY A 308 13.03 -23.07 1.34
CA GLY A 308 14.05 -24.11 1.16
C GLY A 308 14.90 -23.93 -0.08
N ARG A 309 14.49 -23.06 -1.01
CA ARG A 309 15.16 -22.79 -2.28
C ARG A 309 15.35 -21.29 -2.52
N PRO A 310 16.28 -20.90 -3.43
CA PRO A 310 16.44 -19.50 -3.81
C PRO A 310 15.12 -18.87 -4.27
N SER A 311 14.89 -17.63 -3.86
CA SER A 311 13.80 -16.78 -4.34
C SER A 311 14.36 -15.53 -5.00
N ASP A 312 13.58 -14.91 -5.87
CA ASP A 312 13.89 -13.61 -6.47
C ASP A 312 12.79 -12.58 -6.22
N ARG A 313 13.07 -11.33 -6.60
CA ARG A 313 12.22 -10.17 -6.32
C ARG A 313 12.02 -9.38 -7.61
N PRO A 314 11.18 -9.91 -8.52
CA PRO A 314 10.97 -9.27 -9.81
C PRO A 314 10.33 -7.89 -9.61
N THR A 315 10.85 -6.91 -10.32
CA THR A 315 10.39 -5.51 -10.30
C THR A 315 9.78 -5.08 -11.64
N THR A 316 10.10 -5.81 -12.72
CA THR A 316 9.62 -5.52 -14.07
C THR A 316 9.06 -6.78 -14.77
N THR A 317 8.29 -6.56 -15.82
CA THR A 317 7.88 -7.65 -16.73
C THR A 317 9.07 -8.28 -17.44
N ALA A 318 10.17 -7.54 -17.65
CA ALA A 318 11.40 -8.08 -18.24
C ALA A 318 12.06 -9.12 -17.30
N ASP A 319 12.07 -8.89 -15.99
CA ASP A 319 12.54 -9.88 -15.00
C ASP A 319 11.71 -11.18 -15.05
N SER A 320 10.42 -11.04 -15.38
CA SER A 320 9.51 -12.16 -15.54
C SER A 320 9.75 -12.92 -16.84
N LEU A 321 9.97 -12.21 -17.94
CA LEU A 321 10.29 -12.80 -19.24
C LEU A 321 11.65 -13.51 -19.22
N ALA A 322 12.68 -12.88 -18.62
CA ALA A 322 14.00 -13.48 -18.46
C ALA A 322 13.92 -14.80 -17.70
N ALA A 323 13.15 -14.85 -16.62
CA ALA A 323 12.91 -16.07 -15.86
C ALA A 323 12.22 -17.17 -16.67
N ALA A 324 11.22 -16.81 -17.48
CA ALA A 324 10.52 -17.77 -18.32
C ALA A 324 11.44 -18.38 -19.37
N CYS A 325 12.32 -17.56 -19.97
CA CYS A 325 13.24 -17.96 -21.03
C CYS A 325 14.54 -18.63 -20.55
N ASP A 326 14.91 -18.52 -19.27
CA ASP A 326 16.15 -19.11 -18.73
C ASP A 326 16.07 -20.65 -18.70
N PRO A 327 16.86 -21.37 -19.53
CA PRO A 327 16.78 -22.84 -19.60
C PRO A 327 17.31 -23.54 -18.34
N PHE A 328 18.01 -22.83 -17.45
CA PHE A 328 18.63 -23.39 -16.25
C PHE A 328 17.83 -23.15 -14.98
N ARG A 329 17.03 -22.08 -14.92
CA ARG A 329 16.18 -21.75 -13.76
C ARG A 329 15.28 -22.91 -13.38
N GLY A 330 15.25 -23.31 -12.12
CA GLY A 330 14.30 -24.30 -11.61
C GLY A 330 14.61 -25.75 -11.98
N THR A 331 15.79 -26.04 -12.55
CA THR A 331 16.22 -27.39 -12.94
C THR A 331 16.68 -28.26 -11.75
N THR A 332 17.01 -27.65 -10.61
CA THR A 332 17.41 -28.33 -9.38
C THR A 332 16.27 -29.12 -8.74
N ALA A 333 15.01 -28.71 -8.93
CA ALA A 333 13.82 -29.34 -8.35
C ALA A 333 13.58 -30.78 -8.84
N LEU A 334 13.93 -31.08 -10.09
CA LEU A 334 13.70 -32.40 -10.67
C LEU A 334 14.67 -33.47 -10.16
N ARG A 335 15.83 -33.08 -9.61
CA ARG A 335 16.84 -34.03 -9.12
C ARG A 335 16.53 -34.59 -7.74
N ALA A 336 15.75 -33.86 -6.93
CA ALA A 336 15.40 -34.28 -5.58
C ALA A 336 14.25 -35.32 -5.53
N GLY A 337 13.46 -35.45 -6.61
CA GLY A 337 12.34 -36.39 -6.69
C GLY A 337 12.75 -37.83 -7.00
N SER A 338 13.96 -38.07 -7.53
CA SER A 338 14.43 -39.40 -7.94
C SER A 338 15.13 -40.21 -6.84
N GLU A 339 15.38 -39.64 -5.66
CA GLU A 339 16.14 -40.32 -4.58
C GLU A 339 15.24 -40.98 -3.51
N SER A 340 13.91 -40.91 -3.65
CA SER A 340 12.96 -41.49 -2.67
C SER A 340 12.26 -42.77 -3.14
N CYS A 341 12.77 -43.42 -4.19
CA CYS A 341 12.25 -44.71 -4.67
C CYS A 341 13.39 -45.73 -4.84
N HIS A 342 14.06 -46.09 -3.74
CA HIS A 342 14.85 -47.31 -3.60
C HIS A 342 14.72 -47.86 -2.18
#